data_AF-A0A924YAQ3-F1
#
_entry.id   AF-A0A924YAQ3-F1
#
_cell.length_a   1.000
_cell.length_b   1.000
_cell.length_c   1.000
_cell.angle_alpha   90.00
_cell.angle_beta   90.00
_cell.angle_gamma   90.00
#
_symmetry.space_group_name_H-M   'P 1'
#
loop_
_entity.id
_entity.type
_entity.pdbx_description
1 polymer ?
#
loop_
_entity_poly.entity_id
_entity_poly.type
_entity_poly.pdbx_seq_one_letter_code
_entity_poly.pdbx_strand_id
1 'polypeptide(L)'
;DKDPTEARYYVLMGLWVRAFGPDFITMRVFSLVVAGITVLIAAAAFWRAPDMTALQKVVSVVALIGLSTFVRTSHELLQDIGTATYGALALLCWLLHERSANTSLRWPFLMGLSLYVGLETIPTLAPVLALTLGLALIVKAVPPPTERREWRKWRWQPIIIYGIGGALAIAVFLLEHFTPDPTLKLEYFNRFTDAYGGVVRSRFTRVPWDVLYLPQNMTTSPVELLAVLVGIIAMLRSGTNVDRWIGAVLLVSLLLTNYFVTGAYSYLVMWSPFVAYLIGRACRGQTGVLVGVFVLLTGMVSAPIYDMGMTTVYQQNQRELTEVDLLTWRIPENSVVLGEDVFFYTLNSDGRYFIGYRGLSRYSEATHNNYDAALETLGVDIIICFDSSGRTNCPQLTPAGFDEPYPFDITRGRYWVYQRSPA
;
A
#
# COMPACT_ATOMS: atom_id res chain seq x y z
N ASP A 1 -19.50 -12.88 -1.52
CA ASP A 1 -19.32 -11.78 -0.55
C ASP A 1 -17.98 -11.11 -0.74
N LYS A 2 -17.93 -9.76 -0.72
CA LYS A 2 -16.67 -9.01 -0.72
C LYS A 2 -16.19 -8.84 0.72
N ASP A 3 -14.94 -9.15 1.01
CA ASP A 3 -14.34 -8.94 2.34
C ASP A 3 -13.96 -7.45 2.49
N PRO A 4 -14.37 -6.74 3.56
CA PRO A 4 -14.01 -5.33 3.78
C PRO A 4 -12.51 -5.11 4.01
N THR A 5 -11.78 -6.20 4.26
CA THR A 5 -10.35 -6.20 4.49
C THR A 5 -9.55 -6.51 3.22
N GLU A 6 -10.20 -7.03 2.18
CA GLU A 6 -9.58 -7.21 0.86
C GLU A 6 -9.67 -5.91 0.07
N ALA A 7 -8.56 -5.18 0.01
CA ALA A 7 -8.42 -4.04 -0.89
C ALA A 7 -8.78 -4.45 -2.32
N ARG A 8 -9.62 -3.66 -3.03
CA ARG A 8 -9.89 -3.86 -4.46
C ARG A 8 -8.63 -3.88 -5.30
N TYR A 9 -7.54 -3.31 -4.79
CA TYR A 9 -6.21 -3.49 -5.35
C TYR A 9 -5.91 -4.96 -5.67
N TYR A 10 -6.16 -5.89 -4.74
CA TYR A 10 -5.91 -7.32 -4.96
C TYR A 10 -6.95 -7.97 -5.89
N VAL A 11 -8.19 -7.46 -5.93
CA VAL A 11 -9.18 -7.92 -6.91
C VAL A 11 -8.74 -7.54 -8.32
N LEU A 12 -8.29 -6.30 -8.53
CA LEU A 12 -7.75 -5.82 -9.81
C LEU A 12 -6.48 -6.57 -10.18
N MET A 13 -5.60 -6.84 -9.20
CA MET A 13 -4.42 -7.68 -9.40
C MET A 13 -4.80 -9.12 -9.77
N GLY A 14 -5.85 -9.69 -9.18
CA GLY A 14 -6.36 -11.01 -9.53
C GLY A 14 -6.92 -11.05 -10.95
N LEU A 15 -7.65 -10.01 -11.38
CA LEU A 15 -8.09 -9.86 -12.77
C LEU A 15 -6.90 -9.71 -13.74
N TRP A 16 -5.88 -8.97 -13.33
CA TRP A 16 -4.63 -8.81 -14.08
C TRP A 16 -3.90 -10.15 -14.24
N VAL A 17 -3.72 -10.89 -13.15
CA VAL A 17 -3.11 -12.23 -13.15
C VAL A 17 -3.92 -13.20 -14.01
N ARG A 18 -5.25 -13.13 -13.96
CA ARG A 18 -6.12 -13.94 -14.83
C ARG A 18 -5.94 -13.62 -16.31
N ALA A 19 -5.68 -12.36 -16.65
CA ALA A 19 -5.53 -11.90 -18.03
C ALA A 19 -4.14 -12.16 -18.61
N PHE A 20 -3.09 -12.03 -17.79
CA PHE A 20 -1.69 -12.00 -18.26
C PHE A 20 -0.83 -13.15 -17.71
N GLY A 21 -1.32 -13.91 -16.75
CA GLY A 21 -0.61 -15.03 -16.11
C GLY A 21 -0.18 -14.75 -14.66
N PRO A 22 0.09 -15.79 -13.86
CA PRO A 22 0.48 -15.66 -12.45
C PRO A 22 1.99 -15.56 -12.23
N ASP A 23 2.80 -15.31 -13.27
CA ASP A 23 4.24 -15.21 -13.09
C ASP A 23 4.62 -13.94 -12.32
N PHE A 24 5.79 -13.98 -11.68
CA PHE A 24 6.29 -12.89 -10.83
C PHE A 24 6.46 -11.57 -11.59
N ILE A 25 6.86 -11.62 -12.87
CA ILE A 25 7.05 -10.43 -13.69
C ILE A 25 5.69 -9.78 -13.94
N THR A 26 4.69 -10.57 -14.34
CA THR A 26 3.32 -10.10 -14.57
C THR A 26 2.73 -9.46 -13.34
N MET A 27 2.86 -10.09 -12.17
CA MET A 27 2.42 -9.50 -10.91
C MET A 27 3.12 -8.15 -10.65
N ARG A 28 4.43 -8.06 -10.88
CA ARG A 28 5.22 -6.83 -10.62
C ARG A 28 4.86 -5.70 -11.58
N VAL A 29 4.57 -6.04 -12.84
CA VAL A 29 4.14 -5.07 -13.85
C VAL A 29 2.83 -4.39 -13.42
N PHE A 30 1.90 -5.09 -12.76
CA PHE A 30 0.68 -4.46 -12.24
C PHE A 30 0.98 -3.28 -11.30
N SER A 31 1.83 -3.50 -10.29
CA SER A 31 2.23 -2.44 -9.34
C SER A 31 2.98 -1.30 -10.03
N LEU A 32 3.81 -1.61 -11.03
CA LEU A 32 4.49 -0.61 -11.86
C LEU A 32 3.52 0.21 -12.72
N VAL A 33 2.44 -0.38 -13.22
CA VAL A 33 1.39 0.34 -13.95
C VAL A 33 0.68 1.33 -13.02
N VAL A 34 0.33 0.91 -11.81
CA VAL A 34 -0.26 1.79 -10.79
C VAL A 34 0.70 2.94 -10.41
N ALA A 35 1.99 2.63 -10.28
CA ALA A 35 3.03 3.64 -10.08
C ALA A 35 3.13 4.61 -11.26
N GLY A 36 3.11 4.11 -12.49
CA GLY A 36 3.11 4.92 -13.72
C GLY A 36 1.92 5.87 -13.78
N ILE A 37 0.71 5.40 -13.48
CA ILE A 37 -0.51 6.23 -13.36
C ILE A 37 -0.30 7.32 -12.30
N THR A 38 0.26 6.96 -11.16
CA THR A 38 0.56 7.91 -10.07
C THR A 38 1.53 9.00 -10.52
N VAL A 39 2.62 8.63 -11.21
CA VAL A 39 3.59 9.58 -11.76
C VAL A 39 2.94 10.51 -12.78
N LEU A 40 2.06 10.01 -13.65
CA LEU A 40 1.35 10.83 -14.63
C LEU A 40 0.42 11.85 -13.94
N ILE A 41 -0.33 11.43 -12.92
CA ILE A 41 -1.22 12.32 -12.15
C ILE A 41 -0.39 13.36 -11.39
N ALA A 42 0.71 12.96 -10.74
CA ALA A 42 1.58 13.85 -10.01
C ALA A 42 2.28 14.85 -10.95
N ALA A 43 2.77 14.39 -12.11
CA ALA A 43 3.32 15.26 -13.15
C ALA A 43 2.25 16.26 -13.64
N ALA A 44 1.02 15.82 -13.88
CA ALA A 44 -0.07 16.74 -14.20
C ALA A 44 -0.27 17.80 -13.09
N ALA A 45 -0.17 17.41 -11.82
CA ALA A 45 -0.23 18.32 -10.68
C ALA A 45 0.91 19.35 -10.72
N PHE A 46 2.15 18.90 -10.88
CA PHE A 46 3.34 19.78 -10.93
C PHE A 46 3.29 20.74 -12.13
N TRP A 47 2.79 20.30 -13.28
CA TRP A 47 2.64 21.16 -14.45
C TRP A 47 1.55 22.21 -14.29
N ARG A 48 0.54 21.92 -13.46
CA ARG A 48 -0.55 22.85 -13.15
C ARG A 48 -0.25 23.76 -11.97
N ALA A 49 0.76 23.45 -11.17
CA ALA A 49 1.23 24.28 -10.08
C ALA A 49 1.61 25.70 -10.55
N PRO A 50 1.12 26.75 -9.88
CA PRO A 50 1.50 28.11 -10.19
C PRO A 50 2.99 28.35 -9.85
N ASP A 51 3.64 29.19 -10.65
CA ASP A 51 4.99 29.70 -10.39
C ASP A 51 6.10 28.65 -10.26
N MET A 52 5.89 27.43 -10.79
CA MET A 52 6.95 26.43 -10.93
C MET A 52 7.67 26.56 -12.28
N THR A 53 9.00 26.67 -12.25
CA THR A 53 9.82 26.61 -13.46
C THR A 53 9.85 25.20 -14.06
N ALA A 54 10.26 25.06 -15.32
CA ALA A 54 10.40 23.75 -15.96
C ALA A 54 11.37 22.83 -15.18
N LEU A 55 12.48 23.39 -14.68
CA LEU A 55 13.44 22.66 -13.86
C LEU A 55 12.79 22.12 -12.58
N GLN A 56 12.01 22.94 -11.86
CA GLN A 56 11.34 22.51 -10.63
C GLN A 56 10.34 21.38 -10.88
N LYS A 57 9.63 21.42 -12.01
CA LYS A 57 8.67 20.37 -12.41
C LYS A 57 9.39 19.06 -12.69
N VAL A 58 10.49 19.11 -13.44
CA VAL A 58 11.32 17.93 -13.70
C VAL A 58 11.88 17.39 -12.39
N VAL A 59 12.46 18.24 -11.54
CA VAL A 59 12.98 17.83 -10.23
C VAL A 59 11.89 17.20 -9.36
N SER A 60 10.65 17.69 -9.36
CA SER A 60 9.55 17.03 -8.65
C SER A 60 9.27 15.63 -9.19
N VAL A 61 9.25 15.43 -10.51
CA VAL A 61 9.06 14.08 -11.10
C VAL A 61 10.22 13.16 -10.73
N VAL A 62 11.46 13.63 -10.89
CA VAL A 62 12.66 12.84 -10.57
C VAL A 62 12.71 12.53 -9.07
N ALA A 63 12.34 13.48 -8.21
CA ALA A 63 12.23 13.25 -6.77
C ALA A 63 11.18 12.18 -6.46
N LEU A 64 9.99 12.23 -7.07
CA LEU A 64 8.95 11.21 -6.85
C LEU A 64 9.43 9.80 -7.19
N ILE A 65 10.01 9.62 -8.38
CA ILE A 65 10.52 8.31 -8.83
C ILE A 65 11.83 7.90 -8.13
N GLY A 66 12.49 8.84 -7.43
CA GLY A 66 13.71 8.60 -6.67
C GLY A 66 13.49 8.38 -5.17
N LEU A 67 12.29 8.64 -4.64
CA LEU A 67 11.95 8.34 -3.25
C LEU A 67 11.91 6.82 -3.04
N SER A 68 12.73 6.32 -2.13
CA SER A 68 12.85 4.88 -1.84
C SER A 68 11.51 4.23 -1.51
N THR A 69 10.62 4.92 -0.79
CA THR A 69 9.26 4.42 -0.51
C THR A 69 8.44 4.20 -1.75
N PHE A 70 8.47 5.15 -2.69
CA PHE A 70 7.73 5.04 -3.94
C PHE A 70 8.31 3.91 -4.82
N VAL A 71 9.64 3.82 -4.90
CA VAL A 71 10.32 2.76 -5.65
C VAL A 71 10.02 1.39 -5.05
N ARG A 72 10.14 1.20 -3.74
CA ARG A 72 9.88 -0.11 -3.11
C ARG A 72 8.45 -0.56 -3.25
N THR A 73 7.50 0.30 -2.88
CA THR A 73 6.07 -0.05 -2.96
C THR A 73 5.63 -0.36 -4.40
N SER A 74 6.21 0.31 -5.40
CA SER A 74 5.95 0.00 -6.82
C SER A 74 6.58 -1.32 -7.29
N HIS A 75 7.60 -1.82 -6.61
CA HIS A 75 8.37 -3.00 -7.02
C HIS A 75 8.14 -4.25 -6.16
N GLU A 76 7.53 -4.13 -4.98
CA GLU A 76 7.33 -5.20 -3.99
C GLU A 76 5.88 -5.72 -3.91
N LEU A 77 5.05 -5.48 -4.94
CA LEU A 77 3.64 -5.91 -4.97
C LEU A 77 2.78 -5.33 -3.84
N LEU A 78 3.23 -4.24 -3.21
CA LEU A 78 2.54 -3.66 -2.07
C LEU A 78 1.36 -2.83 -2.56
N GLN A 79 0.18 -3.14 -2.02
CA GLN A 79 -1.03 -2.34 -2.27
C GLN A 79 -0.83 -0.86 -1.95
N ASP A 80 0.08 -0.54 -1.03
CA ASP A 80 0.42 0.81 -0.57
C ASP A 80 0.62 1.80 -1.73
N ILE A 81 1.12 1.35 -2.89
CA ILE A 81 1.28 2.20 -4.09
C ILE A 81 -0.03 2.86 -4.54
N GLY A 82 -1.19 2.23 -4.34
CA GLY A 82 -2.50 2.82 -4.62
C GLY A 82 -2.81 4.05 -3.77
N THR A 83 -2.26 4.14 -2.55
CA THR A 83 -2.42 5.34 -1.71
C THR A 83 -1.59 6.51 -2.23
N ALA A 84 -0.49 6.25 -2.94
CA ALA A 84 0.24 7.30 -3.65
C ALA A 84 -0.59 7.89 -4.79
N THR A 85 -1.41 7.06 -5.48
CA THR A 85 -2.37 7.53 -6.47
C THR A 85 -3.41 8.47 -5.83
N TYR A 86 -3.95 8.09 -4.66
CA TYR A 86 -4.84 8.97 -3.89
C TYR A 86 -4.15 10.29 -3.51
N GLY A 87 -2.93 10.24 -2.98
CA GLY A 87 -2.15 11.43 -2.66
C GLY A 87 -1.91 12.35 -3.88
N ALA A 88 -1.61 11.77 -5.04
CA ALA A 88 -1.39 12.52 -6.28
C ALA A 88 -2.68 13.21 -6.76
N LEU A 89 -3.82 12.51 -6.70
CA LEU A 89 -5.13 13.08 -7.04
C LEU A 89 -5.52 14.22 -6.09
N ALA A 90 -5.31 14.03 -4.79
CA ALA A 90 -5.60 15.04 -3.78
C ALA A 90 -4.74 16.30 -4.01
N LEU A 91 -3.44 16.13 -4.25
CA LEU A 91 -2.53 17.23 -4.57
C LEU A 91 -2.92 17.94 -5.88
N LEU A 92 -3.24 17.21 -6.93
CA LEU A 92 -3.71 17.77 -8.20
C LEU A 92 -4.96 18.64 -7.98
N CYS A 93 -5.97 18.11 -7.29
CA CYS A 93 -7.22 18.82 -7.03
C CYS A 93 -6.98 20.05 -6.14
N TRP A 94 -6.10 19.96 -5.14
CA TRP A 94 -5.71 21.09 -4.31
C TRP A 94 -5.08 22.20 -5.15
N LEU A 95 -4.07 21.89 -5.98
CA LEU A 95 -3.39 22.88 -6.82
C LEU A 95 -4.32 23.52 -7.85
N LEU A 96 -5.24 22.74 -8.42
CA LEU A 96 -6.25 23.25 -9.35
C LEU A 96 -7.29 24.13 -8.65
N HIS A 97 -7.65 23.82 -7.40
CA HIS A 97 -8.50 24.68 -6.58
C HIS A 97 -7.83 26.03 -6.31
N GLU A 98 -6.56 26.02 -5.88
CA GLU A 98 -5.81 27.26 -5.58
C GLU A 98 -5.56 28.12 -6.82
N ARG A 99 -5.45 27.52 -8.01
CA ARG A 99 -5.24 28.26 -9.27
C ARG A 99 -6.52 28.83 -9.86
N SER A 100 -7.69 28.28 -9.53
CA SER A 100 -8.94 28.66 -10.15
C SER A 100 -9.40 30.04 -9.65
N ALA A 101 -9.18 31.09 -10.45
CA ALA A 101 -9.62 32.45 -10.17
C ALA A 101 -11.15 32.57 -9.97
N ASN A 102 -11.90 31.66 -10.63
CA ASN A 102 -13.30 31.41 -10.33
C ASN A 102 -13.41 30.27 -9.33
N THR A 103 -14.28 30.42 -8.32
CA THR A 103 -14.63 29.47 -7.25
C THR A 103 -15.19 28.12 -7.74
N SER A 104 -14.45 27.40 -8.58
CA SER A 104 -14.88 26.15 -9.17
C SER A 104 -14.96 25.07 -8.10
N LEU A 105 -16.19 24.74 -7.70
CA LEU A 105 -16.50 23.79 -6.63
C LEU A 105 -16.19 22.33 -7.01
N ARG A 106 -15.95 22.05 -8.31
CA ARG A 106 -15.62 20.70 -8.78
C ARG A 106 -14.31 20.16 -8.20
N TRP A 107 -13.31 21.02 -7.96
CA TRP A 107 -12.01 20.55 -7.48
C TRP A 107 -12.05 20.12 -6.01
N PRO A 108 -12.67 20.89 -5.08
CA PRO A 108 -12.98 20.38 -3.75
C PRO A 108 -13.79 19.09 -3.76
N PHE A 109 -14.81 18.98 -4.63
CA PHE A 109 -15.60 17.75 -4.75
C PHE A 109 -14.74 16.55 -5.15
N LEU A 110 -13.95 16.67 -6.23
CA LEU A 110 -13.07 15.61 -6.72
C LEU A 110 -11.96 15.27 -5.73
N MET A 111 -11.46 16.27 -4.98
CA MET A 111 -10.51 16.05 -3.89
C MET A 111 -11.13 15.17 -2.79
N GLY A 112 -12.36 15.47 -2.37
CA GLY A 112 -13.10 14.64 -1.41
C GLY A 112 -13.41 13.25 -1.97
N LEU A 113 -13.87 13.17 -3.22
CA LEU A 113 -14.21 11.92 -3.89
C LEU A 113 -12.98 11.00 -4.06
N SER A 114 -11.79 11.58 -4.26
CA SER A 114 -10.54 10.81 -4.40
C SER A 114 -10.21 9.95 -3.17
N LEU A 115 -10.78 10.27 -1.99
CA LEU A 115 -10.71 9.42 -0.79
C LEU A 115 -11.12 7.97 -1.09
N TYR A 116 -12.04 7.76 -2.02
CA TYR A 116 -12.46 6.41 -2.43
C TYR A 116 -11.26 5.55 -2.88
N VAL A 117 -10.35 6.11 -3.68
CA VAL A 117 -9.12 5.40 -4.11
C VAL A 117 -8.27 5.00 -2.90
N GLY A 118 -8.16 5.88 -1.91
CA GLY A 118 -7.46 5.58 -0.67
C GLY A 118 -8.15 4.49 0.15
N LEU A 119 -9.47 4.54 0.30
CA LEU A 119 -10.27 3.55 1.04
C LEU A 119 -10.17 2.16 0.40
N GLU A 120 -10.21 2.10 -0.93
CA GLU A 120 -10.05 0.86 -1.71
C GLU A 120 -8.64 0.26 -1.66
N THR A 121 -7.68 1.01 -1.13
CA THR A 121 -6.29 0.58 -0.98
C THR A 121 -5.96 0.27 0.47
N ILE A 122 -6.05 1.27 1.36
CA ILE A 122 -5.80 1.14 2.80
C ILE A 122 -6.84 2.00 3.56
N PRO A 123 -7.96 1.41 3.99
CA PRO A 123 -9.07 2.15 4.58
C PRO A 123 -8.74 2.77 5.95
N THR A 124 -7.75 2.23 6.66
CA THR A 124 -7.31 2.76 7.97
C THR A 124 -6.46 4.02 7.85
N LEU A 125 -5.75 4.20 6.73
CA LEU A 125 -4.81 5.30 6.51
C LEU A 125 -5.44 6.48 5.77
N ALA A 126 -6.21 6.19 4.72
CA ALA A 126 -6.77 7.20 3.83
C ALA A 126 -7.56 8.33 4.56
N PRO A 127 -8.32 8.04 5.65
CA PRO A 127 -9.00 9.08 6.41
C PRO A 127 -8.07 10.14 7.00
N VAL A 128 -6.81 9.82 7.29
CA VAL A 128 -5.86 10.78 7.88
C VAL A 128 -5.60 11.95 6.93
N LEU A 129 -5.27 11.66 5.66
CA LEU A 129 -5.05 12.70 4.66
C LEU A 129 -6.35 13.47 4.35
N ALA A 130 -7.49 12.78 4.30
CA ALA A 130 -8.77 13.44 4.09
C ALA A 130 -9.14 14.40 5.23
N LEU A 131 -8.87 14.01 6.47
CA LEU A 131 -9.11 14.84 7.65
C LEU A 131 -8.21 16.08 7.62
N THR A 132 -6.92 15.93 7.34
CA THR A 132 -5.99 17.08 7.33
C THR A 132 -6.28 18.06 6.20
N LEU A 133 -6.66 17.58 5.01
CA LEU A 133 -7.13 18.43 3.92
C LEU A 133 -8.41 19.18 4.29
N GLY A 134 -9.37 18.49 4.92
CA GLY A 134 -10.61 19.11 5.39
C GLY A 134 -10.36 20.19 6.45
N LEU A 135 -9.52 19.89 7.44
CA LEU A 135 -9.09 20.85 8.46
C LEU A 135 -8.39 22.06 7.84
N ALA A 136 -7.50 21.85 6.87
CA ALA A 136 -6.83 22.95 6.18
C ALA A 136 -7.84 23.86 5.45
N LEU A 137 -8.85 23.29 4.78
CA LEU A 137 -9.92 24.08 4.17
C LEU A 137 -10.72 24.89 5.20
N ILE A 138 -11.04 24.28 6.35
CA ILE A 138 -11.74 24.96 7.46
C ILE A 138 -10.93 26.14 7.97
N VAL A 139 -9.64 25.94 8.27
CA VAL A 139 -8.79 27.02 8.78
C VAL A 139 -8.62 28.13 7.73
N LYS A 140 -8.48 27.79 6.45
CA LYS A 140 -8.43 28.80 5.35
C LYS A 140 -9.73 29.60 5.23
N ALA A 141 -10.88 29.00 5.55
CA ALA A 141 -12.16 29.71 5.53
C ALA A 141 -12.35 30.68 6.70
N VAL A 142 -11.59 30.54 7.79
CA VAL A 142 -11.61 31.52 8.90
C VAL A 142 -10.98 32.84 8.44
N PRO A 143 -11.72 33.97 8.47
CA PRO A 143 -11.19 35.25 8.02
C PRO A 143 -10.18 35.81 9.03
N PRO A 144 -9.11 36.48 8.56
CA PRO A 144 -8.28 37.28 9.44
C PRO A 144 -9.12 38.42 10.08
N PRO A 145 -8.72 38.94 11.26
CA PRO A 145 -9.51 39.91 12.02
C PRO A 145 -9.90 41.19 11.24
N THR A 146 -9.13 41.52 10.20
CA THR A 146 -9.17 42.77 9.46
C THR A 146 -10.19 42.84 8.31
N GLU A 147 -10.76 41.71 7.85
CA GLU A 147 -11.58 41.64 6.61
C GLU A 147 -13.00 41.06 6.81
N ARG A 148 -13.74 41.53 7.82
CA ARG A 148 -14.98 40.86 8.29
C ARG A 148 -16.27 41.13 7.52
N ARG A 149 -16.38 42.14 6.64
CA ARG A 149 -17.71 42.75 6.38
C ARG A 149 -18.50 42.31 5.13
N GLU A 150 -17.91 41.90 4.02
CA GLU A 150 -18.69 41.60 2.78
C GLU A 150 -18.55 40.17 2.22
N TRP A 151 -17.65 39.36 2.79
CA TRP A 151 -17.11 38.15 2.14
C TRP A 151 -17.63 36.80 2.70
N ARG A 152 -18.69 36.85 3.52
CA ARG A 152 -19.07 35.74 4.43
C ARG A 152 -19.84 34.58 3.78
N LYS A 153 -20.44 34.76 2.59
CA LYS A 153 -21.38 33.78 2.01
C LYS A 153 -20.76 32.65 1.17
N TRP A 154 -19.54 32.84 0.63
CA TRP A 154 -18.98 31.90 -0.38
C TRP A 154 -17.77 31.08 0.11
N ARG A 155 -17.22 31.38 1.31
CA ARG A 155 -16.03 30.67 1.86
C ARG A 155 -16.29 29.24 2.34
N TRP A 156 -17.52 28.92 2.73
CA TRP A 156 -17.87 27.59 3.22
C TRP A 156 -18.19 26.58 2.12
N GLN A 157 -18.46 27.05 0.90
CA GLN A 157 -18.84 26.18 -0.20
C GLN A 157 -17.77 25.14 -0.54
N PRO A 158 -16.46 25.47 -0.65
CA PRO A 158 -15.43 24.47 -0.88
C PRO A 158 -15.40 23.38 0.21
N ILE A 159 -15.64 23.75 1.47
CA ILE A 159 -15.66 22.82 2.61
C ILE A 159 -16.85 21.87 2.50
N ILE A 160 -18.04 22.41 2.28
CA ILE A 160 -19.27 21.61 2.15
C ILE A 160 -19.15 20.66 0.96
N ILE A 161 -18.67 21.17 -0.18
CA ILE A 161 -18.55 20.38 -1.41
C ILE A 161 -17.46 19.31 -1.30
N TYR A 162 -16.34 19.61 -0.65
CA TYR A 162 -15.34 18.62 -0.27
C TYR A 162 -15.94 17.54 0.64
N GLY A 163 -16.70 17.95 1.65
CA GLY A 163 -17.41 17.05 2.56
C GLY A 163 -18.41 16.15 1.85
N ILE A 164 -19.16 16.67 0.87
CA ILE A 164 -20.08 15.88 0.03
C ILE A 164 -19.31 14.84 -0.78
N GLY A 165 -18.19 15.22 -1.41
CA GLY A 165 -17.35 14.29 -2.16
C GLY A 165 -16.79 13.16 -1.27
N GLY A 166 -16.30 13.52 -0.08
CA GLY A 166 -15.80 12.54 0.89
C GLY A 166 -16.90 11.64 1.47
N ALA A 167 -18.07 12.20 1.78
CA ALA A 167 -19.22 11.44 2.26
C ALA A 167 -19.71 10.45 1.19
N LEU A 168 -19.73 10.85 -0.09
CA LEU A 168 -20.06 9.96 -1.19
C LEU A 168 -19.03 8.83 -1.33
N ALA A 169 -17.73 9.14 -1.24
CA ALA A 169 -16.67 8.12 -1.26
C ALA A 169 -16.84 7.09 -0.13
N ILE A 170 -17.11 7.54 1.10
CA ILE A 170 -17.36 6.67 2.25
C ILE A 170 -18.64 5.85 2.04
N ALA A 171 -19.72 6.49 1.58
CA ALA A 171 -21.00 5.80 1.36
C ALA A 171 -20.87 4.69 0.33
N VAL A 172 -20.19 4.94 -0.80
CA VAL A 172 -19.93 3.92 -1.82
C VAL A 172 -19.08 2.79 -1.23
N PHE A 173 -18.00 3.12 -0.52
CA PHE A 173 -17.15 2.10 0.13
C PHE A 173 -17.92 1.22 1.12
N LEU A 174 -18.74 1.83 1.98
CA LEU A 174 -19.57 1.11 2.95
C LEU A 174 -20.62 0.24 2.27
N LEU A 175 -21.32 0.77 1.27
CA LEU A 175 -22.32 0.01 0.52
C LEU A 175 -21.68 -1.20 -0.18
N GLU A 176 -20.47 -1.06 -0.70
CA GLU A 176 -19.83 -2.14 -1.46
C GLU A 176 -19.18 -3.23 -0.59
N HIS A 177 -18.71 -2.90 0.61
CA HIS A 177 -17.97 -3.83 1.46
C HIS A 177 -18.75 -4.34 2.67
N PHE A 178 -19.75 -3.59 3.13
CA PHE A 178 -20.52 -3.94 4.33
C PHE A 178 -21.94 -4.39 4.01
N THR A 179 -22.34 -4.47 2.74
CA THR A 179 -23.61 -5.09 2.35
C THR A 179 -23.38 -6.52 1.82
N PRO A 180 -24.32 -7.46 2.04
CA PRO A 180 -25.63 -7.28 2.69
C PRO A 180 -25.61 -7.32 4.22
N ASP A 181 -24.58 -7.90 4.86
CA ASP A 181 -24.51 -8.07 6.32
C ASP A 181 -23.46 -7.15 6.98
N PRO A 182 -23.85 -5.92 7.39
CA PRO A 182 -22.91 -4.93 7.91
C PRO A 182 -22.36 -5.30 9.28
N THR A 183 -23.11 -6.03 10.09
CA THR A 183 -22.72 -6.39 11.46
C THR A 183 -21.57 -7.37 11.43
N LEU A 184 -21.73 -8.45 10.65
CA LEU A 184 -20.70 -9.47 10.48
C LEU A 184 -19.44 -8.88 9.83
N LYS A 185 -19.61 -8.06 8.78
CA LYS A 185 -18.51 -7.42 8.05
C LYS A 185 -17.73 -6.43 8.93
N LEU A 186 -18.42 -5.67 9.78
CA LEU A 186 -17.77 -4.78 10.75
C LEU A 186 -16.99 -5.55 11.81
N GLU A 187 -17.52 -6.68 12.28
CA GLU A 187 -16.79 -7.55 13.20
C GLU A 187 -15.49 -8.09 12.57
N TYR A 188 -15.54 -8.58 11.33
CA TYR A 188 -14.34 -8.99 10.60
C TYR A 188 -13.34 -7.85 10.42
N PHE A 189 -13.81 -6.68 10.03
CA PHE A 189 -12.97 -5.50 9.86
C PHE A 189 -12.27 -5.11 11.16
N ASN A 190 -12.98 -5.12 12.30
CA ASN A 190 -12.41 -4.82 13.61
C ASN A 190 -11.39 -5.89 14.06
N ARG A 191 -11.69 -7.18 13.86
CA ARG A 191 -10.72 -8.24 14.15
C ARG A 191 -9.45 -8.10 13.32
N PHE A 192 -9.58 -7.71 12.06
CA PHE A 192 -8.44 -7.47 11.18
C PHE A 192 -7.61 -6.27 11.66
N THR A 193 -8.24 -5.13 11.97
CA THR A 193 -7.53 -3.95 12.46
C THR A 193 -6.86 -4.20 13.81
N ASP A 194 -7.49 -4.96 14.70
CA ASP A 194 -6.92 -5.36 15.99
C ASP A 194 -5.76 -6.34 15.85
N ALA A 195 -5.87 -7.34 14.98
CA ALA A 195 -4.78 -8.28 14.69
C ALA A 195 -3.57 -7.56 14.08
N TYR A 196 -3.83 -6.69 13.10
CA TYR A 196 -2.80 -5.88 12.45
C TYR A 196 -2.13 -4.92 13.45
N GLY A 197 -2.93 -4.24 14.28
CA GLY A 197 -2.47 -3.37 15.36
C GLY A 197 -1.68 -4.12 16.43
N GLY A 198 -2.05 -5.36 16.78
CA GLY A 198 -1.39 -6.19 17.78
C GLY A 198 -0.01 -6.72 17.34
N VAL A 199 0.13 -7.15 16.08
CA VAL A 199 1.42 -7.57 15.50
C VAL A 199 2.41 -6.40 15.49
N VAL A 200 1.92 -5.20 15.19
CA VAL A 200 2.72 -3.99 15.26
C VAL A 200 3.05 -3.66 16.72
N ARG A 201 2.07 -3.53 17.61
CA ARG A 201 2.30 -3.09 19.00
C ARG A 201 3.28 -4.00 19.75
N SER A 202 3.25 -5.32 19.50
CA SER A 202 4.17 -6.30 20.09
C SER A 202 5.61 -6.21 19.58
N ARG A 203 5.83 -5.74 18.34
CA ARG A 203 7.17 -5.46 17.80
C ARG A 203 7.72 -4.12 18.29
N PHE A 204 6.85 -3.12 18.51
CA PHE A 204 7.25 -1.76 18.89
C PHE A 204 7.47 -1.55 20.40
N THR A 205 7.03 -2.46 21.26
CA THR A 205 7.27 -2.38 22.72
C THR A 205 8.67 -2.83 23.15
N ARG A 206 9.44 -3.48 22.27
CA ARG A 206 10.73 -4.08 22.67
C ARG A 206 11.95 -3.16 22.48
N VAL A 207 12.03 -2.36 21.42
CA VAL A 207 13.09 -1.32 21.27
C VAL A 207 12.62 -0.21 20.30
N PRO A 208 12.66 1.08 20.67
CA PRO A 208 12.27 2.18 19.76
C PRO A 208 13.19 2.34 18.53
N TRP A 209 14.39 1.76 18.56
CA TRP A 209 15.37 1.80 17.47
C TRP A 209 15.23 0.67 16.46
N ASP A 210 14.53 -0.44 16.78
CA ASP A 210 14.30 -1.54 15.82
C ASP A 210 13.43 -1.11 14.63
N VAL A 211 12.69 -0.01 14.80
CA VAL A 211 11.95 0.67 13.73
C VAL A 211 12.87 1.11 12.59
N LEU A 212 14.15 1.39 12.87
CA LEU A 212 15.15 1.72 11.87
C LEU A 212 15.58 0.54 11.00
N TYR A 213 15.38 -0.69 11.48
CA TYR A 213 15.80 -1.93 10.83
C TYR A 213 14.62 -2.70 10.23
N LEU A 214 13.40 -2.17 10.31
CA LEU A 214 12.26 -2.80 9.65
C LEU A 214 12.37 -2.65 8.13
N PRO A 215 12.32 -3.76 7.38
CA PRO A 215 12.64 -3.80 5.95
C PRO A 215 11.75 -2.93 5.05
N GLN A 216 10.57 -2.52 5.52
CA GLN A 216 9.50 -1.92 4.71
C GLN A 216 9.33 -0.41 4.94
N ASN A 217 10.17 0.23 5.75
CA ASN A 217 9.92 1.58 6.26
C ASN A 217 10.87 2.65 5.68
N MET A 218 10.40 3.91 5.55
CA MET A 218 11.25 5.10 5.23
C MET A 218 12.45 5.26 6.16
N THR A 219 12.42 4.61 7.32
CA THR A 219 13.55 4.57 8.25
C THR A 219 14.79 3.87 7.68
N THR A 220 14.67 3.17 6.56
CA THR A 220 15.84 2.66 5.80
C THR A 220 16.61 3.76 5.06
N SER A 221 16.07 4.99 5.00
CA SER A 221 16.79 6.19 4.56
C SER A 221 16.48 7.37 5.48
N PRO A 222 17.12 7.48 6.67
CA PRO A 222 16.97 8.63 7.57
C PRO A 222 17.24 9.98 6.88
N VAL A 223 18.00 9.95 5.78
CA VAL A 223 18.29 11.12 4.96
C VAL A 223 17.07 11.57 4.13
N GLU A 224 16.19 10.67 3.68
CA GLU A 224 14.92 11.07 3.05
C GLU A 224 14.00 11.80 4.03
N LEU A 225 13.89 11.31 5.28
CA LEU A 225 13.11 11.99 6.32
C LEU A 225 13.67 13.39 6.60
N LEU A 226 15.00 13.52 6.69
CA LEU A 226 15.64 14.83 6.83
C LEU A 226 15.34 15.74 5.64
N ALA A 227 15.38 15.23 4.41
CA ALA A 227 15.05 16.01 3.23
C ALA A 227 13.57 16.44 3.20
N VAL A 228 12.65 15.56 3.61
CA VAL A 228 11.23 15.88 3.79
C VAL A 228 11.07 17.02 4.81
N LEU A 229 11.68 16.89 5.98
CA LEU A 229 11.61 17.89 7.05
C LEU A 229 12.21 19.23 6.62
N VAL A 230 13.37 19.21 5.96
CA VAL A 230 14.01 20.42 5.41
C VAL A 230 13.11 21.06 4.35
N GLY A 231 12.53 20.28 3.45
CA GLY A 231 11.57 20.75 2.45
C GLY A 231 10.34 21.42 3.07
N ILE A 232 9.74 20.78 4.09
CA ILE A 232 8.62 21.33 4.85
C ILE A 232 9.02 22.65 5.52
N ILE A 233 10.13 22.68 6.27
CA ILE A 233 10.59 23.87 7.01
C ILE A 233 10.90 25.02 6.04
N ALA A 234 11.57 24.73 4.93
CA ALA A 234 11.88 25.72 3.91
C ALA A 234 10.62 26.33 3.31
N MET A 235 9.61 25.49 2.99
CA MET A 235 8.35 25.96 2.41
C MET A 235 7.47 26.71 3.42
N LEU A 236 7.44 26.28 4.68
CA LEU A 236 6.73 26.99 5.75
C LEU A 236 7.32 28.41 5.98
N ARG A 237 8.64 28.57 5.87
CA ARG A 237 9.33 29.86 6.05
C ARG A 237 9.26 30.77 4.83
N SER A 238 9.53 30.22 3.64
CA SER A 238 9.84 31.01 2.43
C SER A 238 8.93 30.72 1.23
N GLY A 239 8.06 29.71 1.33
CA GLY A 239 7.14 29.33 0.27
C GLY A 239 6.00 30.33 0.08
N THR A 240 5.30 30.22 -1.05
CA THR A 240 4.04 30.94 -1.28
C THR A 240 2.97 30.46 -0.31
N ASN A 241 1.83 31.14 -0.25
CA ASN A 241 0.71 30.70 0.61
C ASN A 241 0.30 29.24 0.30
N VAL A 242 0.24 28.88 -0.99
CA VAL A 242 -0.06 27.50 -1.43
C VAL A 242 0.98 26.51 -0.89
N ASP A 243 2.27 26.82 -1.04
CA ASP A 243 3.37 25.96 -0.58
C ASP A 243 3.31 25.73 0.94
N ARG A 244 3.00 26.79 1.71
CA ARG A 244 2.87 26.71 3.17
C ARG A 244 1.73 25.81 3.60
N TRP A 245 0.58 25.88 2.93
CA TRP A 245 -0.56 25.02 3.23
C TRP A 245 -0.28 23.56 2.89
N ILE A 246 0.35 23.28 1.75
CA ILE A 246 0.76 21.92 1.37
C ILE A 246 1.76 21.36 2.39
N GLY A 247 2.75 22.16 2.80
CA GLY A 247 3.71 21.81 3.85
C GLY A 247 3.04 21.56 5.21
N ALA A 248 2.06 22.37 5.60
CA ALA A 248 1.32 22.20 6.84
C ALA A 248 0.43 20.95 6.83
N VAL A 249 -0.30 20.70 5.74
CA VAL A 249 -1.09 19.48 5.54
C VAL A 249 -0.19 18.26 5.65
N LEU A 250 0.96 18.27 4.97
CA LEU A 250 1.92 17.19 5.03
C LEU A 250 2.42 16.96 6.46
N LEU A 251 2.90 18.00 7.14
CA LEU A 251 3.41 17.90 8.51
C LEU A 251 2.37 17.35 9.49
N VAL A 252 1.16 17.91 9.48
CA VAL A 252 0.07 17.48 10.37
C VAL A 252 -0.32 16.04 10.05
N SER A 253 -0.42 15.67 8.77
CA SER A 253 -0.78 14.29 8.39
C SER A 253 0.27 13.29 8.87
N LEU A 254 1.55 13.59 8.68
CA LEU A 254 2.65 12.74 9.16
C LEU A 254 2.59 12.56 10.68
N LEU A 255 2.33 13.63 11.44
CA LEU A 255 2.18 13.55 12.90
C LEU A 255 0.97 12.72 13.31
N LEU A 256 -0.19 12.94 12.68
CA LEU A 256 -1.42 12.19 12.97
C LEU A 256 -1.24 10.71 12.64
N THR A 257 -0.61 10.37 11.52
CA THR A 257 -0.35 8.98 11.14
C THR A 257 0.57 8.30 12.14
N ASN A 258 1.65 8.94 12.58
CA ASN A 258 2.53 8.37 13.59
C ASN A 258 1.86 8.22 14.96
N TYR A 259 0.89 9.09 15.28
CA TYR A 259 0.16 9.06 16.54
C TYR A 259 -0.96 8.01 16.55
N PHE A 260 -1.79 7.97 15.51
CA PHE A 260 -2.98 7.11 15.45
C PHE A 260 -2.72 5.73 14.87
N VAL A 261 -1.74 5.61 13.98
CA VAL A 261 -1.41 4.35 13.32
C VAL A 261 0.01 3.98 13.74
N THR A 262 0.13 3.44 14.95
CA THR A 262 1.36 2.76 15.37
C THR A 262 1.75 1.79 14.25
N GLY A 263 2.98 1.89 13.72
CA GLY A 263 3.48 1.03 12.63
C GLY A 263 3.36 1.57 11.20
N ALA A 264 2.83 2.77 10.97
CA ALA A 264 2.51 3.28 9.63
C ALA A 264 3.68 3.80 8.77
N TYR A 265 4.91 3.34 9.01
CA TYR A 265 6.07 3.89 8.31
C TYR A 265 6.20 3.42 6.84
N SER A 266 5.65 2.26 6.47
CA SER A 266 5.53 1.81 5.06
C SER A 266 4.47 2.62 4.29
N TYR A 267 3.47 3.11 5.01
CA TYR A 267 2.35 3.89 4.48
C TYR A 267 2.69 5.34 4.10
N LEU A 268 3.96 5.74 4.26
CA LEU A 268 4.42 7.07 3.94
C LEU A 268 4.39 7.38 2.43
N VAL A 269 4.26 6.34 1.60
CA VAL A 269 4.12 6.48 0.14
C VAL A 269 2.92 7.36 -0.25
N MET A 270 1.84 7.40 0.55
CA MET A 270 0.69 8.28 0.30
C MET A 270 1.09 9.76 0.16
N TRP A 271 2.12 10.19 0.87
CA TRP A 271 2.60 11.58 0.84
C TRP A 271 3.74 11.82 -0.14
N SER A 272 4.26 10.79 -0.81
CA SER A 272 5.36 10.93 -1.78
C SER A 272 5.09 12.00 -2.86
N PRO A 273 3.86 12.21 -3.38
CA PRO A 273 3.59 13.29 -4.34
C PRO A 273 3.72 14.69 -3.70
N PHE A 274 3.31 14.84 -2.43
CA PHE A 274 3.42 16.10 -1.67
C PHE A 274 4.88 16.43 -1.38
N VAL A 275 5.66 15.42 -0.96
CA VAL A 275 7.11 15.54 -0.73
C VAL A 275 7.82 15.97 -2.01
N ALA A 276 7.56 15.26 -3.11
CA ALA A 276 8.12 15.56 -4.42
C ALA A 276 7.79 16.98 -4.90
N TYR A 277 6.56 17.44 -4.66
CA TYR A 277 6.17 18.82 -4.91
C TYR A 277 7.03 19.81 -4.11
N LEU A 278 7.13 19.65 -2.78
CA LEU A 278 7.87 20.57 -1.93
C LEU A 278 9.38 20.59 -2.24
N ILE A 279 9.97 19.43 -2.58
CA ILE A 279 11.37 19.33 -3.01
C ILE A 279 11.59 20.13 -4.29
N GLY A 280 10.75 19.95 -5.31
CA GLY A 280 10.84 20.76 -6.53
C GLY A 280 10.64 22.25 -6.26
N ARG A 281 9.71 22.63 -5.39
CA ARG A 281 9.50 24.04 -4.99
C ARG A 281 10.68 24.64 -4.24
N ALA A 282 11.41 23.85 -3.45
CA ALA A 282 12.63 24.28 -2.77
C ALA A 282 13.79 24.54 -3.74
N CYS A 283 13.77 23.95 -4.94
CA CYS A 283 14.84 24.05 -5.93
C CYS A 283 14.82 25.36 -6.75
N ARG A 284 14.80 26.53 -6.09
CA ARG A 284 14.77 27.86 -6.74
C ARG A 284 16.14 28.43 -7.18
N GLY A 285 17.27 27.80 -6.81
CA GLY A 285 18.64 28.28 -7.13
C GLY A 285 19.76 27.23 -6.94
N GLN A 286 21.04 27.64 -6.95
CA GLN A 286 22.23 26.76 -6.80
C GLN A 286 22.22 25.90 -5.52
N THR A 287 21.77 26.45 -4.39
CA THR A 287 21.60 25.71 -3.13
C THR A 287 20.51 24.64 -3.21
N GLY A 288 19.53 24.83 -4.10
CA GLY A 288 18.46 23.88 -4.39
C GLY A 288 18.92 22.70 -5.25
N VAL A 289 19.90 22.91 -6.14
CA VAL A 289 20.59 21.82 -6.84
C VAL A 289 21.28 20.91 -5.84
N LEU A 290 21.85 21.48 -4.76
CA LEU A 290 22.50 20.70 -3.71
C LEU A 290 21.50 19.84 -2.92
N VAL A 291 20.31 20.36 -2.61
CA VAL A 291 19.22 19.57 -1.97
C VAL A 291 18.66 18.51 -2.91
N GLY A 292 18.42 18.85 -4.18
CA GLY A 292 18.01 17.89 -5.20
C GLY A 292 19.06 16.78 -5.37
N VAL A 293 20.34 17.15 -5.42
CA VAL A 293 21.46 16.19 -5.43
C VAL A 293 21.45 15.36 -4.16
N PHE A 294 21.31 15.93 -2.96
CA PHE A 294 21.26 15.14 -1.72
C PHE A 294 20.09 14.15 -1.69
N VAL A 295 18.89 14.54 -2.14
CA VAL A 295 17.74 13.62 -2.24
C VAL A 295 17.99 12.54 -3.26
N LEU A 296 18.49 12.90 -4.45
CA LEU A 296 18.74 11.95 -5.54
C LEU A 296 19.90 11.02 -5.20
N LEU A 297 21.00 11.52 -4.65
CA LEU A 297 22.12 10.70 -4.17
C LEU A 297 21.65 9.77 -3.05
N THR A 298 20.81 10.25 -2.14
CA THR A 298 20.26 9.43 -1.07
C THR A 298 19.33 8.35 -1.58
N GLY A 299 18.45 8.65 -2.54
CA GLY A 299 17.62 7.64 -3.20
C GLY A 299 18.48 6.61 -3.93
N MET A 300 19.53 7.07 -4.63
CA MET A 300 20.48 6.23 -5.36
C MET A 300 21.44 5.44 -4.47
N VAL A 301 21.73 5.88 -3.25
CA VAL A 301 22.66 5.22 -2.29
C VAL A 301 21.90 4.37 -1.27
N SER A 302 20.67 4.73 -0.91
CA SER A 302 19.85 3.96 0.03
C SER A 302 19.38 2.63 -0.56
N ALA A 303 19.05 2.58 -1.87
CA ALA A 303 18.67 1.33 -2.52
C ALA A 303 19.84 0.30 -2.52
N PRO A 304 21.09 0.64 -2.91
CA PRO A 304 22.23 -0.26 -2.83
C PRO A 304 22.66 -0.65 -1.41
N ILE A 305 22.68 0.28 -0.44
CA ILE A 305 23.06 -0.04 0.95
C ILE A 305 22.07 -1.01 1.58
N TYR A 306 20.80 -0.85 1.26
CA TYR A 306 19.76 -1.77 1.71
C TYR A 306 19.78 -3.09 0.95
N ASP A 307 20.05 -3.09 -0.37
CA ASP A 307 20.28 -4.31 -1.16
C ASP A 307 21.49 -5.10 -0.64
N MET A 308 22.53 -4.43 -0.15
CA MET A 308 23.68 -5.06 0.52
C MET A 308 23.32 -5.69 1.87
N GLY A 309 22.35 -5.14 2.61
CA GLY A 309 21.82 -5.73 3.84
C GLY A 309 20.85 -6.88 3.60
N MET A 310 20.05 -6.77 2.53
CA MET A 310 19.09 -7.78 2.09
C MET A 310 19.72 -8.91 1.28
N THR A 311 20.98 -8.83 0.87
CA THR A 311 21.63 -9.89 0.08
C THR A 311 21.66 -11.21 0.84
N THR A 312 21.80 -11.17 2.17
CA THR A 312 21.76 -12.37 3.02
C THR A 312 20.37 -13.00 3.05
N VAL A 313 19.31 -12.18 3.12
CA VAL A 313 17.91 -12.64 3.06
C VAL A 313 17.55 -13.10 1.64
N TYR A 314 18.06 -12.43 0.61
CA TYR A 314 17.87 -12.83 -0.78
C TYR A 314 18.54 -14.17 -1.08
N GLN A 315 19.75 -14.41 -0.56
CA GLN A 315 20.41 -15.71 -0.65
C GLN A 315 19.65 -16.80 0.11
N GLN A 316 19.08 -16.48 1.28
CA GLN A 316 18.20 -17.41 2.00
C GLN A 316 16.93 -17.70 1.21
N ASN A 317 16.23 -16.69 0.69
CA ASN A 317 15.02 -16.86 -0.11
C ASN A 317 15.30 -17.61 -1.41
N GLN A 318 16.40 -17.33 -2.11
CA GLN A 318 16.80 -18.07 -3.30
C GLN A 318 17.13 -19.52 -2.96
N ARG A 319 17.84 -19.76 -1.86
CA ARG A 319 18.13 -21.11 -1.38
C ARG A 319 16.86 -21.86 -1.02
N GLU A 320 15.94 -21.23 -0.29
CA GLU A 320 14.63 -21.82 0.04
C GLU A 320 13.82 -22.12 -1.22
N LEU A 321 13.75 -21.20 -2.20
CA LEU A 321 13.10 -21.44 -3.48
C LEU A 321 13.73 -22.61 -4.24
N THR A 322 15.07 -22.70 -4.24
CA THR A 322 15.80 -23.81 -4.89
C THR A 322 15.52 -25.13 -4.19
N GLU A 323 15.49 -25.14 -2.86
CA GLU A 323 15.20 -26.33 -2.06
C GLU A 323 13.75 -26.77 -2.28
N VAL A 324 12.80 -25.84 -2.27
CA VAL A 324 11.37 -26.08 -2.52
C VAL A 324 11.11 -26.58 -3.95
N ASP A 325 11.88 -26.13 -4.93
CA ASP A 325 11.78 -26.61 -6.32
C ASP A 325 12.16 -28.09 -6.48
N LEU A 326 12.90 -28.66 -5.52
CA LEU A 326 13.17 -30.10 -5.47
C LEU A 326 11.90 -30.94 -5.26
N LEU A 327 10.79 -30.34 -4.85
CA LEU A 327 9.51 -31.03 -4.76
C LEU A 327 8.75 -31.06 -6.10
N THR A 328 9.01 -30.10 -6.99
CA THR A 328 8.24 -29.88 -8.23
C THR A 328 8.18 -31.13 -9.11
N TRP A 329 9.32 -31.80 -9.34
CA TRP A 329 9.38 -33.00 -10.19
C TRP A 329 8.70 -34.23 -9.58
N ARG A 330 8.49 -34.26 -8.26
CA ARG A 330 7.80 -35.37 -7.56
C ARG A 330 6.29 -35.24 -7.63
N ILE A 331 5.79 -34.04 -7.91
CA ILE A 331 4.38 -33.75 -8.02
C ILE A 331 3.97 -33.91 -9.49
N PRO A 332 3.00 -34.80 -9.80
CA PRO A 332 2.49 -34.97 -11.17
C PRO A 332 2.01 -33.65 -11.78
N GLU A 333 2.17 -33.51 -13.09
CA GLU A 333 1.54 -32.41 -13.83
C GLU A 333 0.00 -32.58 -13.79
N ASN A 334 -0.75 -31.47 -13.90
CA ASN A 334 -2.22 -31.44 -13.78
C ASN A 334 -2.79 -31.77 -12.40
N SER A 335 -1.95 -31.83 -11.35
CA SER A 335 -2.42 -31.97 -9.98
C SER A 335 -2.89 -30.62 -9.40
N VAL A 336 -3.92 -30.64 -8.57
CA VAL A 336 -4.28 -29.53 -7.69
C VAL A 336 -3.54 -29.67 -6.36
N VAL A 337 -2.70 -28.70 -6.01
CA VAL A 337 -1.83 -28.74 -4.83
C VAL A 337 -2.29 -27.72 -3.79
N LEU A 338 -2.38 -28.14 -2.53
CA LEU A 338 -2.59 -27.29 -1.37
C LEU A 338 -1.29 -27.18 -0.55
N GLY A 339 -0.85 -25.97 -0.23
CA GLY A 339 0.36 -25.80 0.59
C GLY A 339 0.58 -24.39 1.13
N GLU A 340 1.75 -24.18 1.73
CA GLU A 340 2.22 -22.84 2.14
C GLU A 340 2.65 -21.99 0.94
N ASP A 341 2.49 -20.67 1.05
CA ASP A 341 2.76 -19.70 -0.01
C ASP A 341 4.19 -19.78 -0.60
N VAL A 342 5.16 -20.37 0.11
CA VAL A 342 6.53 -20.59 -0.37
C VAL A 342 6.59 -21.52 -1.60
N PHE A 343 5.64 -22.45 -1.73
CA PHE A 343 5.55 -23.38 -2.85
C PHE A 343 4.80 -22.80 -4.05
N PHE A 344 4.20 -21.61 -3.92
CA PHE A 344 3.37 -21.05 -4.99
C PHE A 344 4.15 -20.92 -6.30
N TYR A 345 5.34 -20.31 -6.29
CA TYR A 345 6.06 -20.06 -7.55
C TYR A 345 6.64 -21.33 -8.19
N THR A 346 6.99 -22.34 -7.39
CA THR A 346 7.55 -23.60 -7.90
C THR A 346 6.45 -24.51 -8.43
N LEU A 347 5.34 -24.62 -7.70
CA LEU A 347 4.26 -25.56 -8.02
C LEU A 347 3.11 -24.96 -8.80
N ASN A 348 2.99 -23.64 -8.92
CA ASN A 348 2.01 -22.97 -9.79
C ASN A 348 2.57 -22.75 -11.21
N SER A 349 3.27 -23.76 -11.71
CA SER A 349 3.89 -23.77 -13.04
C SER A 349 3.81 -25.18 -13.63
N ASP A 350 3.99 -25.30 -14.95
CA ASP A 350 4.01 -26.58 -15.67
C ASP A 350 2.73 -27.43 -15.49
N GLY A 351 1.56 -26.78 -15.60
CA GLY A 351 0.25 -27.47 -15.62
C GLY A 351 -0.32 -27.86 -14.26
N ARG A 352 0.36 -27.58 -13.15
CA ARG A 352 -0.16 -27.76 -11.78
C ARG A 352 -0.95 -26.54 -11.33
N TYR A 353 -1.97 -26.75 -10.49
CA TYR A 353 -2.79 -25.67 -9.94
C TYR A 353 -2.58 -25.54 -8.43
N PHE A 354 -2.00 -24.43 -7.97
CA PHE A 354 -1.66 -24.25 -6.56
C PHE A 354 -2.71 -23.43 -5.80
N ILE A 355 -3.07 -23.90 -4.61
CA ILE A 355 -3.97 -23.26 -3.66
C ILE A 355 -3.22 -23.07 -2.34
N GLY A 356 -3.10 -21.83 -1.86
CA GLY A 356 -2.54 -21.58 -0.53
C GLY A 356 -3.53 -21.95 0.59
N TYR A 357 -3.04 -22.31 1.78
CA TYR A 357 -3.91 -22.57 2.95
C TYR A 357 -4.89 -21.42 3.25
N ARG A 358 -4.46 -20.17 3.04
CA ARG A 358 -5.35 -18.99 3.15
C ARG A 358 -6.47 -19.01 2.11
N GLY A 359 -6.18 -19.46 0.89
CA GLY A 359 -7.16 -19.65 -0.17
C GLY A 359 -8.21 -20.70 0.22
N LEU A 360 -7.79 -21.82 0.80
CA LEU A 360 -8.70 -22.85 1.33
C LEU A 360 -9.58 -22.29 2.46
N SER A 361 -9.00 -21.57 3.42
CA SER A 361 -9.75 -20.89 4.50
C SER A 361 -10.86 -20.01 3.94
N ARG A 362 -10.51 -19.12 3.01
CA ARG A 362 -11.47 -18.20 2.39
C ARG A 362 -12.54 -18.93 1.59
N TYR A 363 -12.19 -19.99 0.86
CA TYR A 363 -13.16 -20.78 0.11
C TYR A 363 -14.16 -21.50 1.05
N SER A 364 -13.65 -22.15 2.09
CA SER A 364 -14.45 -22.83 3.13
C SER A 364 -15.40 -21.86 3.82
N GLU A 365 -14.90 -20.67 4.21
CA GLU A 365 -15.71 -19.61 4.80
C GLU A 365 -16.80 -19.10 3.84
N ALA A 366 -16.44 -18.83 2.59
CA ALA A 366 -17.36 -18.30 1.57
C ALA A 366 -18.44 -19.29 1.14
N THR A 367 -18.15 -20.59 1.21
CA THR A 367 -19.10 -21.66 0.81
C THR A 367 -19.80 -22.30 2.01
N HIS A 368 -19.46 -21.89 3.24
CA HIS A 368 -19.90 -22.52 4.49
C HIS A 368 -19.63 -24.04 4.55
N ASN A 369 -18.63 -24.51 3.80
CA ASN A 369 -18.21 -25.90 3.80
C ASN A 369 -17.13 -26.12 4.87
N ASN A 370 -17.08 -27.32 5.46
CA ASN A 370 -15.91 -27.71 6.24
C ASN A 370 -14.70 -27.91 5.32
N TYR A 371 -13.49 -28.01 5.91
CA TYR A 371 -12.28 -28.14 5.10
C TYR A 371 -12.26 -29.41 4.24
N ASP A 372 -12.77 -30.53 4.72
CA ASP A 372 -12.79 -31.78 3.96
C ASP A 372 -13.65 -31.67 2.70
N ALA A 373 -14.87 -31.13 2.82
CA ALA A 373 -15.74 -30.88 1.66
C ALA A 373 -15.15 -29.84 0.72
N ALA A 374 -14.44 -28.83 1.24
CA ALA A 374 -13.71 -27.87 0.42
C ALA A 374 -12.57 -28.52 -0.37
N LEU A 375 -11.78 -29.43 0.24
CA LEU A 375 -10.73 -30.19 -0.43
C LEU A 375 -11.28 -31.08 -1.54
N GLU A 376 -12.42 -31.72 -1.30
CA GLU A 376 -13.10 -32.55 -2.30
C GLU A 376 -13.61 -31.71 -3.46
N THR A 377 -14.31 -30.60 -3.17
CA THR A 377 -14.88 -29.72 -4.19
C THR A 377 -13.82 -29.02 -5.04
N LEU A 378 -12.71 -28.62 -4.44
CA LEU A 378 -11.57 -28.02 -5.14
C LEU A 378 -10.73 -29.06 -5.89
N GLY A 379 -11.01 -30.35 -5.72
CA GLY A 379 -10.29 -31.44 -6.38
C GLY A 379 -8.83 -31.53 -5.95
N VAL A 380 -8.50 -31.24 -4.68
CA VAL A 380 -7.11 -31.21 -4.20
C VAL A 380 -6.50 -32.61 -4.21
N ASP A 381 -5.48 -32.82 -5.04
CA ASP A 381 -4.75 -34.08 -5.18
C ASP A 381 -3.59 -34.19 -4.20
N ILE A 382 -2.98 -33.08 -3.81
CA ILE A 382 -1.76 -33.05 -2.99
C ILE A 382 -1.88 -32.01 -1.88
N ILE A 383 -1.45 -32.37 -0.67
CA ILE A 383 -1.41 -31.47 0.49
C ILE A 383 0.02 -31.44 1.05
N ILE A 384 0.56 -30.24 1.30
CA ILE A 384 1.92 -30.03 1.80
C ILE A 384 1.87 -29.32 3.16
N CYS A 385 2.00 -30.10 4.23
CA CYS A 385 1.89 -29.63 5.62
C CYS A 385 3.25 -29.30 6.23
N PHE A 386 3.44 -28.11 6.81
CA PHE A 386 4.63 -27.82 7.60
C PHE A 386 4.53 -28.41 9.01
N ASP A 387 5.57 -29.10 9.46
CA ASP A 387 5.73 -29.62 10.82
C ASP A 387 6.58 -28.67 11.66
N SER A 388 5.91 -27.87 12.50
CA SER A 388 6.60 -27.01 13.47
C SER A 388 6.62 -27.71 14.82
N SER A 389 7.75 -28.30 15.19
CA SER A 389 7.99 -28.82 16.55
C SER A 389 6.92 -29.80 17.05
N GLY A 390 6.48 -30.73 16.20
CA GLY A 390 5.53 -31.80 16.56
C GLY A 390 4.06 -31.38 16.52
N ARG A 391 3.75 -30.19 15.99
CA ARG A 391 2.39 -29.80 15.58
C ARG A 391 2.42 -29.43 14.10
N THR A 392 1.71 -30.22 13.30
CA THR A 392 1.42 -29.91 11.91
C THR A 392 0.51 -28.67 11.86
N ASN A 393 0.93 -27.63 11.13
CA ASN A 393 0.14 -26.42 10.89
C ASN A 393 -1.07 -26.65 9.98
N CYS A 394 -1.23 -27.87 9.48
CA CYS A 394 -2.47 -28.26 8.84
C CYS A 394 -3.60 -28.17 9.87
N PRO A 395 -4.79 -27.66 9.46
CA PRO A 395 -6.02 -27.95 10.21
C PRO A 395 -6.07 -29.45 10.49
N GLN A 396 -6.87 -29.90 11.46
CA GLN A 396 -7.13 -31.32 11.70
C GLN A 396 -7.83 -31.98 10.49
N LEU A 397 -7.17 -31.99 9.35
CA LEU A 397 -7.49 -32.71 8.14
C LEU A 397 -7.10 -34.13 8.49
N THR A 398 -8.06 -34.93 8.91
CA THR A 398 -7.98 -36.38 8.79
C THR A 398 -8.28 -36.66 7.33
N PRO A 399 -7.28 -36.72 6.43
CA PRO A 399 -7.55 -36.70 5.01
C PRO A 399 -7.98 -38.11 4.64
N ALA A 400 -9.27 -38.40 4.77
CA ALA A 400 -9.85 -39.60 4.20
C ALA A 400 -9.58 -39.57 2.69
N GLY A 401 -8.96 -40.62 2.15
CA GLY A 401 -8.62 -40.72 0.73
C GLY A 401 -7.24 -40.19 0.33
N PHE A 402 -6.33 -39.93 1.28
CA PHE A 402 -4.92 -39.69 0.98
C PHE A 402 -4.05 -40.83 1.52
N ASP A 403 -2.99 -41.15 0.78
CA ASP A 403 -1.97 -42.13 1.13
C ASP A 403 -1.12 -41.67 2.33
N GLU A 404 -0.34 -42.61 2.89
CA GLU A 404 0.62 -42.31 3.95
C GLU A 404 1.59 -41.20 3.50
N PRO A 405 1.75 -40.12 4.28
CA PRO A 405 2.56 -38.98 3.86
C PRO A 405 4.03 -39.32 3.83
N TYR A 406 4.75 -38.74 2.88
CA TYR A 406 6.22 -38.80 2.85
C TYR A 406 6.84 -37.47 3.35
N PRO A 407 8.00 -37.52 4.01
CA PRO A 407 8.68 -36.33 4.48
C PRO A 407 9.42 -35.62 3.34
N PHE A 408 9.41 -34.30 3.38
CA PHE A 408 10.18 -33.41 2.52
C PHE A 408 10.90 -32.38 3.42
N ASP A 409 12.21 -32.59 3.60
CA ASP A 409 13.03 -31.79 4.50
C ASP A 409 13.74 -30.68 3.72
N ILE A 410 13.53 -29.42 4.14
CA ILE A 410 14.29 -28.25 3.68
C ILE A 410 14.96 -27.55 4.86
N THR A 411 15.83 -26.58 4.60
CA THR A 411 16.58 -25.86 5.65
C THR A 411 15.66 -25.21 6.69
N ARG A 412 14.46 -24.77 6.26
CA ARG A 412 13.45 -24.16 7.12
C ARG A 412 12.72 -25.16 8.04
N GLY A 413 12.68 -26.45 7.68
CA GLY A 413 12.04 -27.50 8.46
C GLY A 413 11.47 -28.63 7.61
N ARG A 414 10.69 -29.50 8.27
CA ARG A 414 10.08 -30.67 7.65
C ARG A 414 8.69 -30.34 7.13
N TYR A 415 8.42 -30.75 5.90
CA TYR A 415 7.08 -30.81 5.33
C TYR A 415 6.62 -32.26 5.19
N TRP A 416 5.34 -32.49 5.36
CA TRP A 416 4.67 -33.77 5.10
C TRP A 416 3.82 -33.62 3.86
N VAL A 417 4.08 -34.46 2.85
CA VAL A 417 3.37 -34.41 1.57
C VAL A 417 2.41 -35.58 1.51
N TYR A 418 1.12 -35.27 1.41
CA TYR A 418 0.02 -36.22 1.27
C TYR A 418 -0.40 -36.25 -0.18
N GLN A 419 -0.60 -37.44 -0.74
CA GLN A 419 -1.09 -37.63 -2.10
C GLN A 419 -2.42 -38.37 -2.06
N ARG A 420 -3.39 -37.91 -2.84
CA ARG A 420 -4.71 -38.56 -2.92
C ARG A 420 -4.57 -39.95 -3.52
N SER A 421 -5.14 -40.95 -2.85
CA SER A 421 -5.14 -42.32 -3.34
C SER A 421 -5.93 -42.38 -4.66
N PRO A 422 -5.40 -43.01 -5.72
CA PRO A 422 -6.18 -43.23 -6.94
C PRO A 422 -7.40 -44.09 -6.62
N ALA A 423 -8.59 -43.63 -7.04
CA ALA A 423 -9.87 -44.30 -6.82
C ALA A 423 -9.97 -45.64 -7.55
#